data_AF-A0A2Y9RN47-F1
#
_entry.id   AF-A0A2Y9RN47-F1
#
_cell.length_a   1.000
_cell.length_b   1.000
_cell.length_c   1.000
_cell.angle_alpha   90.00
_cell.angle_beta   90.00
_cell.angle_gamma   90.00
#
_symmetry.space_group_name_H-M   'P 1'
#
loop_
_entity.id
_entity.type
_entity.pdbx_description
1 polymer ?
#
loop_
_entity_poly.entity_id
_entity_poly.type
_entity_poly.pdbx_seq_one_letter_code
_entity_poly.pdbx_strand_id
1 'polypeptide(L)'
;MIWTGDSPPHVPVQELSTDMVINVIANMTTTVQSLFPNLQVFPALGNHDYWPQDQLPVVTSKVYNAVANLWKPWLNEEAISTLRKGGFYSQKVTTNSSLRIISLNTNLYYSSNIVTLNKTDPANQFEWLENTLNNSWQNKEKVYLIAHIPVGYLPFSRNTTAMREYYNEKLIDIFRKYSDVIAGQFYGHTHRDSIMVLSDKKGRPVNSLFVAPAVTPVRSVLQKETNNPGVRLFQYDPRDYQLLDMLQYYLNLTEANMKGESNWKLEYILTQAYDIKDLQPESLYGLAKQFAVLDSKQFIKYYNYFFVSYASSAICDEKCKAFQICAVMNLDHVSYADCLKQFYI
;
A
#
# COMPACT_ATOMS: atom_id res chain seq x y z
N MET A 1 1.96 2.46 -14.45
CA MET A 1 1.43 3.14 -13.23
C MET A 1 0.85 2.08 -12.30
N ILE A 2 1.02 2.22 -10.99
CA ILE A 2 0.35 1.38 -9.98
C ILE A 2 -0.86 2.18 -9.44
N TRP A 3 -2.03 1.56 -9.33
CA TRP A 3 -3.24 2.18 -8.79
C TRP A 3 -3.90 1.25 -7.76
N THR A 4 -3.73 1.53 -6.47
CA THR A 4 -4.14 0.62 -5.40
C THR A 4 -5.58 0.84 -4.88
N GLY A 5 -6.53 1.18 -5.75
CA GLY A 5 -7.98 1.12 -5.45
C GLY A 5 -8.56 2.28 -4.62
N ASP A 6 -9.77 2.02 -4.09
CA ASP A 6 -10.65 2.93 -3.32
C ASP A 6 -11.19 4.11 -4.13
N SER A 7 -12.07 3.80 -5.08
CA SER A 7 -12.69 4.80 -5.96
C SER A 7 -13.99 5.38 -5.39
N PRO A 8 -14.94 4.58 -4.87
CA PRO A 8 -16.19 5.08 -4.32
C PRO A 8 -16.00 5.96 -3.06
N PRO A 9 -16.94 6.88 -2.79
CA PRO A 9 -16.86 7.74 -1.61
C PRO A 9 -17.15 6.99 -0.31
N HIS A 10 -16.79 7.62 0.81
CA HIS A 10 -17.17 7.17 2.15
C HIS A 10 -18.58 7.68 2.48
N VAL A 11 -19.59 6.86 2.20
CA VAL A 11 -21.00 7.13 2.52
C VAL A 11 -21.64 5.86 3.14
N PRO A 12 -22.75 5.98 3.87
CA PRO A 12 -23.50 4.81 4.36
C PRO A 12 -23.78 3.80 3.24
N VAL A 13 -23.74 2.51 3.56
CA VAL A 13 -23.91 1.41 2.59
C VAL A 13 -25.19 1.56 1.75
N GLN A 14 -26.27 2.06 2.36
CA GLN A 14 -27.58 2.23 1.74
C GLN A 14 -27.61 3.35 0.69
N GLU A 15 -26.62 4.25 0.69
CA GLU A 15 -26.48 5.33 -0.30
C GLU A 15 -25.71 4.90 -1.56
N LEU A 16 -25.14 3.68 -1.55
CA LEU A 16 -24.48 3.07 -2.69
C LEU A 16 -25.23 1.82 -3.15
N SER A 17 -24.80 1.31 -4.30
CA SER A 17 -25.21 0.03 -4.85
C SER A 17 -24.06 -0.57 -5.65
N THR A 18 -24.15 -1.86 -5.98
CA THR A 18 -23.17 -2.52 -6.86
C THR A 18 -22.97 -1.77 -8.18
N ASP A 19 -24.03 -1.24 -8.78
CA ASP A 19 -23.95 -0.54 -10.06
C ASP A 19 -23.31 0.85 -9.91
N MET A 20 -23.60 1.57 -8.82
CA MET A 20 -22.93 2.85 -8.53
C MET A 20 -21.43 2.65 -8.28
N VAL A 21 -21.05 1.62 -7.52
CA VAL A 21 -19.64 1.26 -7.31
C VAL A 21 -18.94 0.97 -8.64
N ILE A 22 -19.54 0.12 -9.49
CA ILE A 22 -18.98 -0.17 -10.82
C ILE A 22 -18.86 1.09 -11.67
N ASN A 23 -19.87 1.97 -11.66
CA ASN A 23 -19.84 3.22 -12.43
C ASN A 23 -18.73 4.18 -11.97
N VAL A 24 -18.47 4.28 -10.67
CA VAL A 24 -17.37 5.11 -10.15
C VAL A 24 -16.02 4.52 -10.56
N ILE A 25 -15.83 3.20 -10.43
CA ILE A 25 -14.59 2.53 -10.88
C ILE A 25 -14.40 2.70 -12.39
N ALA A 26 -15.48 2.58 -13.17
CA ALA A 26 -15.46 2.80 -14.62
C ALA A 26 -15.10 4.25 -14.98
N ASN A 27 -15.62 5.23 -14.24
CA ASN A 27 -15.28 6.64 -14.42
C ASN A 27 -13.79 6.90 -14.18
N MET A 28 -13.24 6.40 -13.07
CA MET A 28 -11.80 6.53 -12.78
C MET A 28 -10.95 5.83 -13.82
N THR A 29 -11.33 4.59 -14.19
CA THR A 29 -10.64 3.82 -15.23
C THR A 29 -10.63 4.58 -16.57
N THR A 30 -11.78 5.08 -17.01
CA THR A 30 -11.92 5.81 -18.28
C THR A 30 -11.14 7.12 -18.26
N THR A 31 -11.14 7.84 -17.14
CA THR A 31 -10.36 9.06 -16.96
C THR A 31 -8.87 8.79 -17.13
N VAL A 32 -8.35 7.75 -16.47
CA VAL A 32 -6.93 7.34 -16.60
C VAL A 32 -6.60 6.91 -18.02
N GLN A 33 -7.45 6.10 -18.66
CA GLN A 33 -7.25 5.67 -20.06
C GLN A 33 -7.25 6.86 -21.02
N SER A 34 -8.10 7.85 -20.79
CA SER A 34 -8.22 9.04 -21.65
C SER A 34 -7.01 9.96 -21.52
N LEU A 35 -6.50 10.16 -20.31
CA LEU A 35 -5.33 11.01 -20.05
C LEU A 35 -4.00 10.32 -20.39
N PHE A 36 -3.94 8.99 -20.28
CA PHE A 36 -2.72 8.19 -20.48
C PHE A 36 -2.96 6.99 -21.40
N PRO A 37 -3.30 7.22 -22.69
CA PRO A 37 -3.74 6.16 -23.60
C PRO A 37 -2.67 5.08 -23.88
N ASN A 38 -1.39 5.43 -23.75
CA ASN A 38 -0.26 4.55 -24.03
C ASN A 38 0.42 4.01 -22.76
N LEU A 39 -0.16 4.25 -21.58
CA LEU A 39 0.43 3.86 -20.31
C LEU A 39 -0.19 2.56 -19.79
N GLN A 40 0.63 1.54 -19.53
CA GLN A 40 0.17 0.35 -18.82
C GLN A 40 -0.08 0.69 -17.35
N VAL A 41 -1.26 0.34 -16.84
CA VAL A 41 -1.67 0.55 -15.45
C VAL A 41 -1.87 -0.80 -14.77
N PHE A 42 -1.47 -0.93 -13.51
CA PHE A 42 -1.66 -2.12 -12.70
C PHE A 42 -2.56 -1.77 -11.52
N PRO A 43 -3.88 -2.01 -11.63
CA PRO A 43 -4.81 -1.73 -10.55
C PRO A 43 -4.84 -2.82 -9.47
N ALA A 44 -5.17 -2.45 -8.24
CA ALA A 44 -5.65 -3.34 -7.19
C ALA A 44 -7.01 -2.82 -6.70
N LEU A 45 -7.91 -3.71 -6.29
CA LEU A 45 -9.18 -3.31 -5.68
C LEU A 45 -8.93 -2.85 -4.24
N GLY A 46 -9.60 -1.77 -3.84
CA GLY A 46 -9.73 -1.34 -2.45
C GLY A 46 -10.98 -1.87 -1.77
N ASN A 47 -11.10 -1.64 -0.46
CA ASN A 47 -12.22 -2.16 0.32
C ASN A 47 -13.52 -1.40 0.02
N HIS A 48 -13.45 -0.16 -0.46
CA HIS A 48 -14.60 0.60 -0.97
C HIS A 48 -14.99 0.23 -2.41
N ASP A 49 -14.15 -0.48 -3.16
CA ASP A 49 -14.43 -0.91 -4.54
C ASP A 49 -15.37 -2.15 -4.60
N TYR A 50 -16.26 -2.31 -3.62
CA TYR A 50 -17.27 -3.37 -3.58
C TYR A 50 -18.54 -2.88 -2.88
N TRP A 51 -19.68 -3.49 -3.17
CA TRP A 51 -20.92 -3.22 -2.45
C TRP A 51 -21.54 -4.52 -1.91
N PRO A 52 -21.88 -4.56 -0.60
CA PRO A 52 -21.52 -3.59 0.45
C PRO A 52 -19.99 -3.43 0.60
N GLN A 53 -19.52 -2.26 1.05
CA GLN A 53 -18.09 -2.02 1.29
C GLN A 53 -17.48 -3.08 2.22
N ASP A 54 -16.20 -3.37 2.03
CA ASP A 54 -15.39 -4.36 2.75
C ASP A 54 -15.73 -5.84 2.45
N GLN A 55 -16.93 -6.15 1.96
CA GLN A 55 -17.46 -7.52 1.84
C GLN A 55 -17.02 -8.24 0.55
N LEU A 56 -15.73 -8.15 0.22
CA LEU A 56 -15.18 -8.73 -1.00
C LEU A 56 -15.21 -10.28 -0.95
N PRO A 57 -15.81 -10.95 -1.96
CA PRO A 57 -16.05 -12.39 -1.92
C PRO A 57 -14.83 -13.22 -2.35
N VAL A 58 -14.87 -14.50 -1.98
CA VAL A 58 -13.85 -15.50 -2.36
C VAL A 58 -14.12 -16.22 -3.69
N VAL A 59 -15.20 -15.85 -4.36
CA VAL A 59 -15.63 -16.39 -5.66
C VAL A 59 -15.91 -15.24 -6.61
N THR A 60 -16.15 -15.57 -7.89
CA THR A 60 -16.51 -14.58 -8.90
C THR A 60 -17.73 -13.74 -8.49
N SER A 61 -17.75 -12.49 -8.93
CA SER A 61 -18.80 -11.52 -8.59
C SER A 61 -19.07 -10.58 -9.76
N LYS A 62 -20.18 -9.82 -9.69
CA LYS A 62 -20.49 -8.79 -10.69
C LYS A 62 -19.39 -7.73 -10.77
N VAL A 63 -18.85 -7.31 -9.62
CA VAL A 63 -17.76 -6.33 -9.54
C VAL A 63 -16.47 -6.89 -10.14
N TYR A 64 -16.04 -8.10 -9.75
CA TYR A 64 -14.83 -8.71 -10.31
C TYR A 64 -14.91 -8.88 -11.83
N ASN A 65 -16.08 -9.27 -12.34
CA ASN A 65 -16.30 -9.37 -13.78
C ASN A 65 -16.29 -8.01 -14.49
N ALA A 66 -16.82 -6.96 -13.85
CA ALA A 66 -16.84 -5.61 -14.38
C ALA A 66 -15.42 -5.03 -14.45
N VAL A 67 -14.65 -5.08 -13.37
CA VAL A 67 -13.27 -4.56 -13.37
C VAL A 67 -12.36 -5.38 -14.29
N ALA A 68 -12.57 -6.68 -14.39
CA ALA A 68 -11.88 -7.52 -15.37
C ALA A 68 -12.25 -7.20 -16.83
N ASN A 69 -13.37 -6.52 -17.09
CA ASN A 69 -13.66 -5.97 -18.42
C ASN A 69 -13.02 -4.60 -18.61
N LEU A 70 -13.14 -3.73 -17.61
CA LEU A 70 -12.61 -2.37 -17.63
C LEU A 70 -11.07 -2.34 -17.77
N TRP A 71 -10.38 -3.29 -17.15
CA TRP A 71 -8.92 -3.34 -17.09
C TRP A 71 -8.28 -4.24 -18.16
N LYS A 72 -9.06 -4.84 -19.08
CA LYS A 72 -8.54 -5.60 -20.23
C LYS A 72 -7.45 -4.88 -21.02
N PRO A 73 -7.52 -3.55 -21.26
CA PRO A 73 -6.47 -2.86 -22.02
C PRO A 73 -5.08 -2.93 -21.38
N TRP A 74 -4.96 -3.27 -20.09
CA TRP A 74 -3.70 -3.28 -19.37
C TRP A 74 -3.19 -4.68 -19.02
N LEU A 75 -4.05 -5.70 -19.13
CA LEU A 75 -3.85 -7.04 -18.56
C LEU A 75 -4.02 -8.13 -19.61
N ASN A 76 -3.23 -9.20 -19.51
CA ASN A 76 -3.35 -10.37 -20.37
C ASN A 76 -4.51 -11.30 -19.92
N GLU A 77 -4.85 -12.29 -20.73
CA GLU A 77 -5.98 -13.20 -20.46
C GLU A 77 -5.82 -14.00 -19.16
N GLU A 78 -4.60 -14.37 -18.77
CA GLU A 78 -4.33 -15.08 -17.51
C GLU A 78 -4.63 -14.19 -16.29
N ALA A 79 -4.19 -12.93 -16.34
CA ALA A 79 -4.48 -11.92 -15.33
C ALA A 79 -5.99 -11.64 -15.26
N ILE A 80 -6.67 -11.52 -16.39
CA ILE A 80 -8.13 -11.35 -16.45
C ILE A 80 -8.85 -12.56 -15.85
N SER A 81 -8.40 -13.79 -16.12
CA SER A 81 -9.00 -15.02 -15.59
C SER A 81 -8.93 -15.09 -14.06
N THR A 82 -7.77 -14.78 -13.48
CA THR A 82 -7.57 -14.75 -12.03
C THR A 82 -8.32 -13.60 -11.36
N LEU A 83 -8.31 -12.41 -11.98
CA LEU A 83 -9.06 -11.24 -11.52
C LEU A 83 -10.56 -11.53 -11.41
N ARG A 84 -11.15 -12.20 -12.41
CA ARG A 84 -12.58 -12.61 -12.38
C ARG A 84 -12.90 -13.56 -11.23
N LYS A 85 -11.95 -14.41 -10.83
CA LYS A 85 -12.15 -15.44 -9.81
C LYS A 85 -12.05 -14.88 -8.39
N GLY A 86 -11.07 -14.01 -8.13
CA GLY A 86 -10.74 -13.61 -6.75
C GLY A 86 -10.30 -12.16 -6.55
N GLY A 87 -10.35 -11.31 -7.58
CA GLY A 87 -9.96 -9.91 -7.44
C GLY A 87 -8.44 -9.66 -7.43
N PHE A 88 -7.61 -10.67 -7.70
CA PHE A 88 -6.14 -10.61 -7.72
C PHE A 88 -5.59 -11.16 -9.04
N TYR A 89 -4.36 -10.78 -9.40
CA TYR A 89 -3.69 -11.26 -10.61
C TYR A 89 -2.17 -11.02 -10.58
N SER A 90 -1.45 -11.58 -11.55
CA SER A 90 -0.07 -11.16 -11.85
C SER A 90 0.09 -10.81 -13.32
N GLN A 91 0.96 -9.86 -13.62
CA GLN A 91 1.17 -9.34 -14.98
C GLN A 91 2.63 -8.93 -15.17
N LYS A 92 3.24 -9.34 -16.27
CA LYS A 92 4.56 -8.82 -16.68
C LYS A 92 4.43 -7.39 -17.17
N VAL A 93 5.40 -6.55 -16.83
CA VAL A 93 5.47 -5.18 -17.34
C VAL A 93 5.88 -5.21 -18.80
N THR A 94 5.09 -4.62 -19.69
CA THR A 94 5.31 -4.70 -21.15
C THR A 94 6.66 -4.11 -21.56
N THR A 95 7.09 -3.03 -20.90
CA THR A 95 8.39 -2.39 -21.16
C THR A 95 9.56 -3.06 -20.45
N ASN A 96 9.31 -4.01 -19.55
CA ASN A 96 10.32 -4.68 -18.71
C ASN A 96 9.89 -6.12 -18.42
N SER A 97 10.15 -7.04 -19.36
CA SER A 97 9.61 -8.41 -19.31
C SER A 97 10.10 -9.28 -18.14
N SER A 98 11.18 -8.88 -17.46
CA SER A 98 11.72 -9.55 -16.28
C SER A 98 11.20 -8.95 -14.96
N LEU A 99 10.34 -7.94 -15.04
CA LEU A 99 9.59 -7.39 -13.90
C LEU A 99 8.13 -7.87 -13.97
N ARG A 100 7.67 -8.49 -12.90
CA ARG A 100 6.28 -8.91 -12.70
C ARG A 100 5.63 -8.07 -11.61
N ILE A 101 4.42 -7.58 -11.88
CA ILE A 101 3.54 -7.02 -10.88
C ILE A 101 2.63 -8.13 -10.36
N ILE A 102 2.56 -8.30 -9.05
CA ILE A 102 1.55 -9.14 -8.38
C ILE A 102 0.58 -8.19 -7.68
N SER A 103 -0.67 -8.15 -8.16
CA SER A 103 -1.75 -7.37 -7.57
C SER A 103 -2.59 -8.26 -6.67
N LEU A 104 -2.47 -8.05 -5.36
CA LEU A 104 -3.17 -8.82 -4.34
C LEU A 104 -4.52 -8.21 -4.00
N ASN A 105 -5.48 -9.06 -3.65
CA ASN A 105 -6.73 -8.65 -3.04
C ASN A 105 -6.62 -8.85 -1.53
N THR A 106 -5.92 -7.93 -0.86
CA THR A 106 -5.75 -7.97 0.60
C THR A 106 -7.01 -7.60 1.38
N ASN A 107 -8.06 -7.14 0.69
CA ASN A 107 -9.37 -6.92 1.31
C ASN A 107 -10.03 -8.23 1.77
N LEU A 108 -9.62 -9.37 1.20
CA LEU A 108 -10.02 -10.69 1.71
C LEU A 108 -9.52 -10.93 3.14
N TYR A 109 -8.46 -10.24 3.54
CA TYR A 109 -7.83 -10.37 4.85
C TYR A 109 -8.28 -9.29 5.83
N TYR A 110 -9.05 -8.30 5.37
CA TYR A 110 -9.46 -7.17 6.18
C TYR A 110 -10.28 -7.61 7.38
N SER A 111 -10.06 -6.98 8.53
CA SER A 111 -10.76 -7.28 9.77
C SER A 111 -12.29 -7.14 9.62
N SER A 112 -12.76 -6.17 8.83
CA SER A 112 -14.19 -5.90 8.58
C SER A 112 -14.86 -6.81 7.53
N ASN A 113 -14.12 -7.65 6.82
CA ASN A 113 -14.71 -8.50 5.77
C ASN A 113 -15.32 -9.79 6.35
N ILE A 114 -16.62 -9.82 6.59
CA ILE A 114 -17.27 -10.98 7.25
C ILE A 114 -17.31 -12.23 6.33
N VAL A 115 -17.18 -12.05 5.02
CA VAL A 115 -17.25 -13.13 4.01
C VAL A 115 -16.09 -14.12 4.14
N THR A 116 -14.97 -13.67 4.72
CA THR A 116 -13.75 -14.48 4.87
C THR A 116 -13.53 -15.03 6.28
N LEU A 117 -14.48 -14.84 7.20
CA LEU A 117 -14.39 -15.41 8.55
C LEU A 117 -14.17 -16.93 8.50
N ASN A 118 -13.25 -17.41 9.35
CA ASN A 118 -12.86 -18.82 9.47
C ASN A 118 -12.33 -19.48 8.19
N LYS A 119 -11.93 -18.72 7.17
CA LYS A 119 -11.24 -19.26 5.98
C LYS A 119 -9.74 -19.23 6.19
N THR A 120 -9.06 -20.35 5.94
CA THR A 120 -7.61 -20.45 6.06
C THR A 120 -6.88 -19.83 4.87
N ASP A 121 -7.42 -19.98 3.66
CA ASP A 121 -6.91 -19.34 2.44
C ASP A 121 -8.06 -18.82 1.56
N PRO A 122 -8.60 -17.62 1.84
CA PRO A 122 -9.72 -17.09 1.08
C PRO A 122 -9.34 -16.89 -0.40
N ALA A 123 -10.14 -17.48 -1.30
CA ALA A 123 -9.93 -17.52 -2.75
C ALA A 123 -8.64 -18.24 -3.22
N ASN A 124 -8.03 -19.07 -2.36
CA ASN A 124 -6.75 -19.75 -2.61
C ASN A 124 -5.62 -18.76 -3.00
N GLN A 125 -5.67 -17.54 -2.46
CA GLN A 125 -4.75 -16.48 -2.84
C GLN A 125 -3.34 -16.71 -2.25
N PHE A 126 -3.21 -17.33 -1.07
CA PHE A 126 -1.89 -17.68 -0.53
C PHE A 126 -1.22 -18.77 -1.35
N GLU A 127 -1.94 -19.86 -1.66
CA GLU A 127 -1.43 -20.92 -2.53
C GLU A 127 -1.02 -20.36 -3.90
N TRP A 128 -1.88 -19.56 -4.51
CA TRP A 128 -1.60 -18.90 -5.78
C TRP A 128 -0.38 -17.98 -5.71
N LEU A 129 -0.25 -17.20 -4.63
CA LEU A 129 0.86 -16.28 -4.41
C LEU A 129 2.19 -17.02 -4.29
N GLU A 130 2.25 -18.07 -3.46
CA GLU A 130 3.45 -18.89 -3.31
C GLU A 130 3.87 -19.52 -4.64
N ASN A 131 2.93 -20.06 -5.41
CA ASN A 131 3.20 -20.62 -6.73
C ASN A 131 3.71 -19.56 -7.71
N THR A 132 3.11 -18.37 -7.70
CA THR A 132 3.51 -17.26 -8.59
C THR A 132 4.90 -16.73 -8.25
N LEU A 133 5.23 -16.58 -6.96
CA LEU A 133 6.56 -16.17 -6.51
C LEU A 133 7.61 -17.24 -6.82
N ASN A 134 7.30 -18.52 -6.60
CA ASN A 134 8.20 -19.62 -6.96
C ASN A 134 8.45 -19.66 -8.48
N ASN A 135 7.42 -19.47 -9.30
CA ASN A 135 7.60 -19.36 -10.75
C ASN A 135 8.45 -18.16 -11.15
N SER A 136 8.28 -17.02 -10.47
CA SER A 136 9.11 -15.82 -10.70
C SER A 136 10.58 -16.10 -10.34
N TRP A 137 10.82 -16.78 -9.22
CA TRP A 137 12.16 -17.23 -8.80
C TRP A 137 12.82 -18.12 -9.84
N GLN A 138 12.13 -19.17 -10.31
CA GLN A 138 12.64 -20.10 -11.32
C GLN A 138 12.96 -19.40 -12.64
N ASN A 139 12.16 -18.41 -13.02
CA ASN A 139 12.33 -17.63 -14.25
C ASN A 139 13.26 -16.41 -14.09
N LYS A 140 13.90 -16.23 -12.93
CA LYS A 140 14.79 -15.10 -12.63
C LYS A 140 14.11 -13.74 -12.82
N GLU A 141 12.81 -13.67 -12.54
CA GLU A 141 12.04 -12.43 -12.54
C GLU A 141 12.21 -11.71 -11.19
N LYS A 142 12.00 -10.39 -11.19
CA LYS A 142 11.76 -9.62 -9.97
C LYS A 142 10.30 -9.26 -9.87
N VAL A 143 9.84 -9.09 -8.63
CA VAL A 143 8.43 -8.85 -8.33
C VAL A 143 8.26 -7.53 -7.59
N TYR A 144 7.30 -6.74 -8.06
CA TYR A 144 6.65 -5.72 -7.25
C TYR A 144 5.29 -6.20 -6.79
N LEU A 145 5.07 -6.18 -5.48
CA LEU A 145 3.77 -6.48 -4.88
C LEU A 145 2.98 -5.19 -4.75
N ILE A 146 1.74 -5.20 -5.21
CA ILE A 146 0.80 -4.11 -5.00
C ILE A 146 -0.45 -4.65 -4.33
N ALA A 147 -0.99 -3.91 -3.37
CA ALA A 147 -2.28 -4.22 -2.78
C ALA A 147 -2.90 -2.96 -2.19
N HIS A 148 -4.16 -3.04 -1.78
CA HIS A 148 -4.80 -1.91 -1.12
C HIS A 148 -4.43 -1.84 0.37
N ILE A 149 -4.84 -2.84 1.15
CA ILE A 149 -4.63 -2.89 2.60
C ILE A 149 -3.21 -3.41 2.90
N PRO A 150 -2.40 -2.66 3.67
CA PRO A 150 -1.04 -3.06 4.01
C PRO A 150 -1.00 -4.17 5.07
N VAL A 151 0.06 -4.99 5.00
CA VAL A 151 0.51 -5.83 6.12
C VAL A 151 1.07 -4.96 7.26
N GLY A 152 1.34 -5.57 8.40
CA GLY A 152 1.91 -4.93 9.56
C GLY A 152 0.87 -4.19 10.42
N TYR A 153 1.40 -3.36 11.32
CA TYR A 153 0.63 -2.65 12.33
C TYR A 153 0.28 -1.23 11.90
N LEU A 154 -0.89 -0.76 12.32
CA LEU A 154 -1.31 0.62 12.11
C LEU A 154 -0.43 1.55 12.97
N PRO A 155 0.27 2.54 12.37
CA PRO A 155 1.27 3.33 13.08
C PRO A 155 0.67 4.39 14.04
N PHE A 156 -0.66 4.47 14.10
CA PHE A 156 -1.43 5.38 14.95
C PHE A 156 -2.27 4.65 16.02
N SER A 157 -2.17 3.32 16.12
CA SER A 157 -2.87 2.51 17.11
C SER A 157 -1.95 1.48 17.75
N ARG A 158 -2.20 1.15 19.02
CA ARG A 158 -1.45 0.12 19.75
C ARG A 158 -1.96 -1.27 19.35
N ASN A 159 -1.04 -2.17 18.97
CA ASN A 159 -1.32 -3.59 18.79
C ASN A 159 -2.50 -3.88 17.84
N THR A 160 -2.64 -3.07 16.80
CA THR A 160 -3.71 -3.19 15.82
C THR A 160 -3.12 -3.32 14.42
N THR A 161 -3.39 -4.43 13.75
CA THR A 161 -3.11 -4.62 12.32
C THR A 161 -4.35 -4.20 11.50
N ALA A 162 -4.16 -3.79 10.24
CA ALA A 162 -5.29 -3.48 9.36
C ALA A 162 -6.07 -4.76 8.98
N MET A 163 -5.33 -5.80 8.57
CA MET A 163 -5.86 -7.14 8.33
C MET A 163 -5.91 -7.98 9.60
N ARG A 164 -6.64 -9.11 9.58
CA ARG A 164 -6.63 -10.06 10.71
C ARG A 164 -5.24 -10.64 10.90
N GLU A 165 -4.83 -10.77 12.15
CA GLU A 165 -3.48 -11.19 12.56
C GLU A 165 -3.03 -12.51 11.89
N TYR A 166 -3.91 -13.53 11.83
CA TYR A 166 -3.61 -14.78 11.14
C TYR A 166 -3.13 -14.58 9.69
N TYR A 167 -3.79 -13.69 8.94
CA TYR A 167 -3.41 -13.41 7.55
C TYR A 167 -2.17 -12.52 7.46
N ASN A 168 -2.00 -11.59 8.41
CA ASN A 168 -0.77 -10.81 8.53
C ASN A 168 0.43 -11.74 8.66
N GLU A 169 0.43 -12.62 9.66
CA GLU A 169 1.50 -13.57 9.90
C GLU A 169 1.77 -14.46 8.68
N LYS A 170 0.70 -14.96 8.03
CA LYS A 170 0.81 -15.80 6.84
C LYS A 170 1.49 -15.08 5.67
N LEU A 171 1.11 -13.83 5.39
CA LEU A 171 1.74 -13.02 4.34
C LEU A 171 3.19 -12.67 4.68
N ILE A 172 3.45 -12.28 5.93
CA ILE A 172 4.80 -11.95 6.39
C ILE A 172 5.75 -13.14 6.21
N ASP A 173 5.32 -14.36 6.54
CA ASP A 173 6.11 -15.56 6.30
C ASP A 173 6.36 -15.85 4.81
N ILE A 174 5.36 -15.66 3.95
CA ILE A 174 5.53 -15.79 2.49
C ILE A 174 6.52 -14.75 1.96
N PHE A 175 6.37 -13.48 2.36
CA PHE A 175 7.25 -12.40 1.91
C PHE A 175 8.69 -12.58 2.40
N ARG A 176 8.89 -13.09 3.62
CA ARG A 176 10.23 -13.47 4.09
C ARG A 176 10.85 -14.55 3.22
N LYS A 177 10.09 -15.61 2.91
CA LYS A 177 10.53 -16.76 2.11
C LYS A 177 10.98 -16.36 0.71
N TYR A 178 10.32 -15.38 0.09
CA TYR A 178 10.59 -14.93 -1.28
C TYR A 178 11.19 -13.52 -1.36
N SER A 179 11.83 -13.05 -0.29
CA SER A 179 12.40 -11.70 -0.21
C SER A 179 13.52 -11.43 -1.22
N ASP A 180 14.15 -12.46 -1.76
CA ASP A 180 15.13 -12.39 -2.85
C ASP A 180 14.50 -12.08 -4.23
N VAL A 181 13.22 -12.41 -4.41
CA VAL A 181 12.45 -12.15 -5.63
C VAL A 181 11.71 -10.82 -5.56
N ILE A 182 11.16 -10.49 -4.38
CA ILE A 182 10.37 -9.29 -4.17
C ILE A 182 11.30 -8.08 -4.05
N ALA A 183 11.21 -7.14 -5.00
CA ALA A 183 12.04 -5.94 -5.06
C ALA A 183 11.37 -4.69 -4.44
N GLY A 184 10.07 -4.78 -4.10
CA GLY A 184 9.32 -3.69 -3.47
C GLY A 184 7.85 -4.03 -3.27
N GLN A 185 7.24 -3.43 -2.25
CA GLN A 185 5.81 -3.60 -1.95
C GLN A 185 5.12 -2.24 -1.79
N PHE A 186 3.94 -2.08 -2.39
CA PHE A 186 3.25 -0.79 -2.51
C PHE A 186 1.79 -0.92 -2.09
N TYR A 187 1.39 -0.09 -1.13
CA TYR A 187 0.08 -0.13 -0.49
C TYR A 187 -0.59 1.25 -0.45
N GLY A 188 -1.89 1.26 -0.17
CA GLY A 188 -2.69 2.47 0.07
C GLY A 188 -3.44 2.37 1.41
N HIS A 189 -4.77 2.52 1.35
CA HIS A 189 -5.74 2.36 2.44
C HIS A 189 -5.64 3.35 3.60
N THR A 190 -4.45 3.55 4.18
CA THR A 190 -4.29 4.34 5.41
C THR A 190 -4.43 5.85 5.19
N HIS A 191 -4.32 6.30 3.93
CA HIS A 191 -4.26 7.70 3.53
C HIS A 191 -3.09 8.46 4.17
N ARG A 192 -2.01 7.76 4.54
CA ARG A 192 -0.82 8.34 5.16
C ARG A 192 0.43 7.94 4.39
N ASP A 193 1.43 8.81 4.43
CA ASP A 193 2.75 8.46 3.92
C ASP A 193 3.48 7.64 4.99
N SER A 194 3.76 6.38 4.71
CA SER A 194 4.48 5.52 5.66
C SER A 194 5.41 4.56 4.94
N ILE A 195 6.48 4.20 5.64
CA ILE A 195 7.40 3.16 5.21
C ILE A 195 7.34 2.01 6.21
N MET A 196 7.59 0.79 5.75
CA MET A 196 7.83 -0.35 6.62
C MET A 196 9.01 -1.15 6.09
N VAL A 197 9.74 -1.79 6.99
CA VAL A 197 10.87 -2.65 6.64
C VAL A 197 10.63 -4.05 7.19
N LEU A 198 10.45 -5.00 6.28
CA LEU A 198 10.36 -6.41 6.65
C LEU A 198 11.75 -6.94 6.95
N SER A 199 11.93 -7.51 8.14
CA SER A 199 13.13 -8.25 8.52
C SER A 199 12.92 -9.77 8.46
N ASP A 200 13.99 -10.51 8.18
CA ASP A 200 14.03 -11.96 8.31
C ASP A 200 14.00 -12.40 9.78
N LYS A 201 13.92 -13.72 10.03
CA LYS A 201 13.87 -14.28 11.39
C LYS A 201 15.16 -14.05 12.21
N LYS A 202 16.22 -13.54 11.59
CA LYS A 202 17.49 -13.17 12.26
C LYS A 202 17.60 -11.65 12.48
N GLY A 203 16.56 -10.88 12.16
CA GLY A 203 16.54 -9.42 12.31
C GLY A 203 17.30 -8.66 11.23
N ARG A 204 17.63 -9.30 10.09
CA ARG A 204 18.21 -8.60 8.94
C ARG A 204 17.09 -8.02 8.09
N PRO A 205 17.15 -6.74 7.66
CA PRO A 205 16.15 -6.17 6.77
C PRO A 205 16.26 -6.84 5.40
N VAL A 206 15.12 -7.23 4.82
CA VAL A 206 15.09 -7.99 3.55
C VAL A 206 14.10 -7.43 2.52
N ASN A 207 13.14 -6.58 2.92
CA ASN A 207 12.16 -6.02 1.99
C ASN A 207 11.68 -4.62 2.44
N SER A 208 11.52 -3.73 1.46
CA SER A 208 11.02 -2.36 1.65
C SER A 208 9.55 -2.26 1.23
N LEU A 209 8.72 -1.69 2.09
CA LEU A 209 7.29 -1.51 1.85
C LEU A 209 6.94 -0.02 1.95
N PHE A 210 6.08 0.44 1.05
CA PHE A 210 5.68 1.84 0.97
C PHE A 210 4.16 1.95 0.97
N VAL A 211 3.62 2.72 1.90
CA VAL A 211 2.21 3.09 1.95
C VAL A 211 2.07 4.50 1.42
N ALA A 212 1.26 4.67 0.37
CA ALA A 212 1.02 5.96 -0.24
C ALA A 212 -0.14 6.71 0.43
N PRO A 213 -0.02 8.03 0.62
CA PRO A 213 -1.15 8.84 1.04
C PRO A 213 -2.19 8.92 -0.07
N ALA A 214 -3.41 9.31 0.29
CA ALA A 214 -4.50 9.40 -0.65
C ALA A 214 -4.52 10.74 -1.40
N VAL A 215 -5.20 10.75 -2.54
CA VAL A 215 -5.64 11.99 -3.20
C VAL A 215 -6.78 12.64 -2.41
N THR A 216 -7.68 11.85 -1.82
CA THR A 216 -8.75 12.40 -0.98
C THR A 216 -8.19 12.94 0.35
N PRO A 217 -8.60 14.14 0.79
CA PRO A 217 -8.22 14.72 2.08
C PRO A 217 -9.26 14.42 3.19
N VAL A 218 -10.20 13.50 2.93
CA VAL A 218 -11.34 13.25 3.83
C VAL A 218 -10.88 12.85 5.24
N ARG A 219 -11.56 13.39 6.25
CA ARG A 219 -11.41 13.00 7.67
C ARG A 219 -12.75 12.99 8.38
N SER A 220 -12.83 12.21 9.46
CA SER A 220 -13.92 12.32 10.42
C SER A 220 -13.84 13.64 11.20
N VAL A 221 -14.98 14.13 11.66
CA VAL A 221 -15.08 15.36 12.49
C VAL A 221 -14.22 15.26 13.75
N LEU A 222 -14.11 14.06 14.34
CA LEU A 222 -13.34 13.80 15.56
C LEU A 222 -11.82 13.73 15.32
N GLN A 223 -11.38 13.53 14.07
CA GLN A 223 -9.95 13.47 13.76
C GLN A 223 -9.39 14.88 13.66
N LYS A 224 -8.32 15.14 14.41
CA LYS A 224 -7.61 16.43 14.36
C LYS A 224 -6.92 16.64 13.02
N GLU A 225 -6.17 15.63 12.57
CA GLU A 225 -5.33 15.71 11.38
C GLU A 225 -5.88 14.86 10.22
N THR A 226 -5.64 15.32 9.00
CA THR A 226 -5.82 14.58 7.74
C THR A 226 -4.55 14.64 6.90
N ASN A 227 -4.61 14.25 5.64
CA ASN A 227 -3.56 14.45 4.66
C ASN A 227 -3.96 15.52 3.64
N ASN A 228 -2.97 16.24 3.11
CA ASN A 228 -3.15 16.87 1.81
C ASN A 228 -3.27 15.79 0.72
N PRO A 229 -3.92 16.09 -0.43
CA PRO A 229 -3.88 15.24 -1.61
C PRO A 229 -2.44 14.94 -2.02
N GLY A 230 -2.10 13.66 -2.21
CA GLY A 230 -0.77 13.21 -2.58
C GLY A 230 -0.75 12.27 -3.77
N VAL A 231 0.31 12.36 -4.59
CA VAL A 231 0.68 11.38 -5.63
C VAL A 231 2.19 11.18 -5.60
N ARG A 232 2.69 10.00 -5.99
CA ARG A 232 4.14 9.73 -5.94
C ARG A 232 4.69 9.06 -7.18
N LEU A 233 5.99 9.24 -7.39
CA LEU A 233 6.78 8.67 -8.47
C LEU A 233 7.95 7.90 -7.86
N PHE A 234 8.13 6.64 -8.26
CA PHE A 234 9.32 5.86 -7.90
C PHE A 234 10.33 5.86 -9.04
N GLN A 235 11.60 5.90 -8.67
CA GLN A 235 12.72 5.62 -9.56
C GLN A 235 13.28 4.24 -9.24
N TYR A 236 13.58 3.44 -10.25
CA TYR A 236 14.13 2.10 -10.10
C TYR A 236 15.22 1.84 -11.13
N ASP A 237 16.15 0.93 -10.82
CA ASP A 237 17.20 0.51 -11.74
C ASP A 237 16.60 -0.43 -12.80
N PRO A 238 16.73 -0.14 -14.11
CA PRO A 238 16.14 -0.97 -15.16
C PRO A 238 16.78 -2.36 -15.29
N ARG A 239 17.93 -2.61 -14.65
CA ARG A 239 18.68 -3.88 -14.76
C ARG A 239 18.19 -4.91 -13.76
N ASP A 240 17.91 -4.50 -12.52
CA ASP A 240 17.57 -5.40 -11.42
C ASP A 240 16.32 -4.98 -10.64
N TYR A 241 15.67 -3.90 -11.05
CA TYR A 241 14.41 -3.37 -10.51
C TYR A 241 14.50 -2.96 -9.03
N GLN A 242 15.72 -2.72 -8.53
CA GLN A 242 15.91 -2.13 -7.22
C GLN A 242 15.39 -0.69 -7.18
N LEU A 243 14.71 -0.33 -6.09
CA LEU A 243 14.21 1.03 -5.89
C LEU A 243 15.36 1.97 -5.53
N LEU A 244 15.46 3.05 -6.30
CA LEU A 244 16.50 4.08 -6.18
C LEU A 244 15.99 5.28 -5.39
N ASP A 245 14.79 5.75 -5.68
CA ASP A 245 14.21 6.93 -5.03
C ASP A 245 12.68 6.96 -5.09
N MET A 246 12.09 7.85 -4.30
CA MET A 246 10.67 8.18 -4.32
C MET A 246 10.49 9.69 -4.22
N LEU A 247 9.74 10.24 -5.17
CA LEU A 247 9.35 11.64 -5.23
C LEU A 247 7.88 11.72 -4.82
N GLN A 248 7.62 12.36 -3.68
CA GLN A 248 6.27 12.61 -3.20
C GLN A 248 5.85 14.00 -3.68
N TYR A 249 4.72 14.07 -4.37
CA TYR A 249 4.08 15.31 -4.76
C TYR A 249 2.80 15.50 -3.95
N TYR A 250 2.43 16.75 -3.73
CA TYR A 250 1.23 17.08 -3.00
C TYR A 250 0.56 18.35 -3.52
N LEU A 251 -0.72 18.50 -3.19
CA LEU A 251 -1.46 19.73 -3.37
C LEU A 251 -1.73 20.33 -1.99
N ASN A 252 -1.23 21.54 -1.71
CA ASN A 252 -1.67 22.27 -0.53
C ASN A 252 -3.14 22.67 -0.74
N LEU A 253 -4.06 21.92 -0.15
CA LEU A 253 -5.49 22.08 -0.39
C LEU A 253 -6.01 23.45 0.06
N THR A 254 -5.50 23.94 1.19
CA THR A 254 -5.86 25.27 1.70
C THR A 254 -5.44 26.36 0.72
N GLU A 255 -4.19 26.33 0.26
CA GLU A 255 -3.68 27.30 -0.72
C GLU A 255 -4.45 27.22 -2.05
N ALA A 256 -4.71 26.01 -2.54
CA ALA A 256 -5.42 25.77 -3.79
C ALA A 256 -6.85 26.33 -3.76
N ASN A 257 -7.58 26.10 -2.67
CA ASN A 257 -8.95 26.60 -2.50
C ASN A 257 -9.00 28.12 -2.34
N MET A 258 -8.04 28.72 -1.62
CA MET A 258 -7.97 30.18 -1.46
C MET A 258 -7.70 30.89 -2.80
N LYS A 259 -6.90 30.28 -3.67
CA LYS A 259 -6.53 30.85 -4.98
C LYS A 259 -7.46 30.44 -6.12
N GLY A 260 -8.21 29.35 -5.97
CA GLY A 260 -8.98 28.73 -7.05
C GLY A 260 -8.10 28.06 -8.12
N GLU A 261 -6.89 27.63 -7.76
CA GLU A 261 -5.90 27.07 -8.71
C GLU A 261 -5.17 25.85 -8.11
N SER A 262 -5.09 24.75 -8.86
CA SER A 262 -4.42 23.53 -8.41
C SER A 262 -2.93 23.51 -8.75
N ASN A 263 -2.09 24.05 -7.85
CA ASN A 263 -0.64 24.01 -7.97
C ASN A 263 -0.03 22.81 -7.22
N TRP A 264 0.12 21.68 -7.90
CA TRP A 264 0.82 20.50 -7.38
C TRP A 264 2.32 20.76 -7.27
N LYS A 265 2.90 20.46 -6.11
CA LYS A 265 4.31 20.74 -5.79
C LYS A 265 5.02 19.45 -5.37
N LEU A 266 6.33 19.41 -5.59
CA LEU A 266 7.20 18.42 -4.97
C LEU A 266 7.19 18.67 -3.46
N GLU A 267 6.80 17.68 -2.68
CA GLU A 267 6.88 17.72 -1.22
C GLU A 267 8.30 17.37 -0.78
N TYR A 268 8.81 16.23 -1.23
CA TYR A 268 10.16 15.78 -0.97
C TYR A 268 10.63 14.68 -1.93
N ILE A 269 11.95 14.50 -1.98
CA ILE A 269 12.64 13.37 -2.59
C ILE A 269 13.21 12.55 -1.43
N LEU A 270 12.88 11.26 -1.32
CA LEU A 270 13.12 10.47 -0.11
C LEU A 270 14.61 10.43 0.26
N THR A 271 15.49 10.15 -0.71
CA THR A 271 16.94 10.11 -0.46
C THR A 271 17.48 11.45 0.05
N GLN A 272 17.06 12.56 -0.56
CA GLN A 272 17.50 13.92 -0.19
C GLN A 272 16.92 14.36 1.16
N ALA A 273 15.66 14.00 1.42
CA ALA A 273 14.99 14.36 2.66
C ALA A 273 15.65 13.70 3.87
N TYR A 274 16.12 12.46 3.72
CA TYR A 274 16.64 11.66 4.83
C TYR A 274 18.15 11.40 4.76
N ASP A 275 18.85 11.91 3.74
CA ASP A 275 20.27 11.69 3.50
C ASP A 275 20.63 10.19 3.51
N ILE A 276 19.85 9.41 2.75
CA ILE A 276 20.09 7.98 2.53
C ILE A 276 20.38 7.71 1.06
N LYS A 277 21.12 6.63 0.79
CA LYS A 277 21.63 6.34 -0.54
C LYS A 277 20.56 5.90 -1.54
N ASP A 278 19.63 5.06 -1.10
CA ASP A 278 18.62 4.39 -1.91
C ASP A 278 17.46 3.90 -1.04
N LEU A 279 16.52 3.18 -1.65
CA LEU A 279 15.32 2.65 -0.97
C LEU A 279 15.47 1.17 -0.59
N GLN A 280 16.71 0.64 -0.58
CA GLN A 280 16.96 -0.74 -0.19
C GLN A 280 16.64 -0.96 1.30
N PRO A 281 16.33 -2.21 1.70
CA PRO A 281 15.90 -2.52 3.06
C PRO A 281 16.91 -2.05 4.13
N GLU A 282 18.21 -2.16 3.87
CA GLU A 282 19.27 -1.71 4.78
C GLU A 282 19.26 -0.19 4.98
N SER A 283 19.09 0.57 3.90
CA SER A 283 19.02 2.04 3.92
C SER A 283 17.81 2.52 4.72
N LEU A 284 16.63 1.93 4.47
CA LEU A 284 15.41 2.28 5.20
C LEU A 284 15.43 1.81 6.66
N TYR A 285 16.04 0.66 6.96
CA TYR A 285 16.20 0.19 8.33
C TYR A 285 17.16 1.08 9.13
N GLY A 286 18.24 1.55 8.48
CA GLY A 286 19.14 2.56 9.04
C GLY A 286 18.40 3.85 9.37
N LEU A 287 17.54 4.34 8.46
CA LEU A 287 16.68 5.49 8.69
C LEU A 287 15.71 5.26 9.86
N ALA A 288 15.04 4.12 9.92
CA ALA A 288 14.11 3.79 11.00
C ALA A 288 14.80 3.77 12.38
N LYS A 289 16.05 3.30 12.45
CA LYS A 289 16.87 3.41 13.66
C LYS A 289 17.19 4.86 14.03
N GLN A 290 17.43 5.75 13.05
CA GLN A 290 17.60 7.18 13.33
C GLN A 290 16.34 7.81 13.89
N PHE A 291 15.14 7.32 13.57
CA PHE A 291 13.90 7.80 14.17
C PHE A 291 13.83 7.51 15.67
N ALA A 292 14.37 6.38 16.12
CA ALA A 292 14.36 5.97 17.52
C ALA A 292 15.24 6.81 18.44
N VAL A 293 16.18 7.58 17.90
CA VAL A 293 17.01 8.50 18.68
C VAL A 293 16.15 9.57 19.37
N LEU A 294 16.47 9.90 20.62
CA LEU A 294 15.82 10.99 21.37
C LEU A 294 15.92 12.30 20.56
N ASP A 295 14.81 13.04 20.46
CA ASP A 295 14.73 14.29 19.68
C ASP A 295 15.16 14.19 18.21
N SER A 296 14.98 13.02 17.60
CA SER A 296 15.30 12.78 16.19
C SER A 296 14.61 13.78 15.25
N LYS A 297 15.40 14.66 14.63
CA LYS A 297 14.95 15.58 13.57
C LYS A 297 14.40 14.83 12.35
N GLN A 298 14.93 13.64 12.08
CA GLN A 298 14.46 12.79 10.99
C GLN A 298 13.06 12.27 11.27
N PHE A 299 12.77 11.88 12.52
CA PHE A 299 11.42 11.48 12.91
C PHE A 299 10.42 12.63 12.83
N ILE A 300 10.79 13.83 13.27
CA ILE A 300 9.93 15.02 13.17
C ILE A 300 9.58 15.30 11.70
N LYS A 301 10.58 15.22 10.80
CA LYS A 301 10.38 15.37 9.36
C LYS A 301 9.45 14.28 8.81
N TYR A 302 9.70 13.01 9.17
CA TYR A 302 8.85 11.88 8.82
C TYR A 302 7.40 12.07 9.26
N TYR A 303 7.18 12.53 10.50
CA TYR A 303 5.84 12.73 11.03
C TYR A 303 5.09 13.90 10.34
N ASN A 304 5.80 14.93 9.87
CA ASN A 304 5.19 15.97 9.04
C ASN A 304 4.76 15.41 7.67
N TYR A 305 5.61 14.61 7.02
CA TYR A 305 5.29 13.97 5.74
C TYR A 305 4.25 12.86 5.87
N PHE A 306 4.11 12.22 7.02
CA PHE A 306 3.05 11.24 7.30
C PHE A 306 1.65 11.79 7.01
N PHE A 307 1.44 13.09 7.26
CA PHE A 307 0.23 13.84 6.95
C PHE A 307 0.32 14.66 5.66
N VAL A 308 1.30 14.40 4.80
CA VAL A 308 1.54 15.13 3.55
C VAL A 308 1.62 16.64 3.79
N SER A 309 2.37 17.02 4.83
CA SER A 309 2.56 18.40 5.25
C SER A 309 1.26 19.17 5.53
N TYR A 310 0.17 18.47 5.87
CA TYR A 310 -1.10 19.11 6.25
C TYR A 310 -0.96 19.96 7.51
N ALA A 311 -0.28 19.44 8.53
CA ALA A 311 -0.11 20.10 9.82
C ALA A 311 1.37 20.16 10.21
N SER A 312 2.04 21.26 9.85
CA SER A 312 3.44 21.51 10.19
C SER A 312 3.72 21.62 11.70
N SER A 313 2.67 21.73 12.52
CA SER A 313 2.71 21.79 13.99
C SER A 313 2.16 20.53 14.66
N ALA A 314 2.01 19.41 13.93
CA ALA A 314 1.58 18.16 14.52
C ALA A 314 2.65 17.65 15.51
N ILE A 315 2.25 17.49 16.77
CA ILE A 315 3.13 17.00 17.84
C ILE A 315 2.84 15.52 18.05
N CYS A 316 3.89 14.70 17.96
CA CYS A 316 3.87 13.28 18.29
C CYS A 316 4.56 13.11 19.64
N ASP A 317 3.79 12.75 20.68
CA ASP A 317 4.35 12.43 21.99
C ASP A 317 5.14 11.10 21.97
N GLU A 318 5.74 10.73 23.09
CA GLU A 318 6.55 9.52 23.20
C GLU A 318 5.77 8.25 22.82
N LYS A 319 4.48 8.17 23.17
CA LYS A 319 3.62 7.03 22.85
C LYS A 319 3.35 6.94 21.36
N CYS A 320 2.96 8.06 20.75
CA CYS A 320 2.79 8.19 19.31
C CYS A 320 4.08 7.80 18.57
N LYS A 321 5.24 8.27 19.03
CA LYS A 321 6.54 7.97 18.43
C LYS A 321 6.87 6.48 18.53
N ALA A 322 6.62 5.85 19.68
CA ALA A 322 6.78 4.41 19.86
C ALA A 322 5.90 3.60 18.89
N PHE A 323 4.62 3.96 18.73
CA PHE A 323 3.72 3.28 17.78
C PHE A 323 4.21 3.39 16.34
N GLN A 324 4.63 4.59 15.93
CA GLN A 324 5.17 4.84 14.60
C GLN A 324 6.43 3.99 14.34
N ILE A 325 7.44 4.07 15.21
CA ILE A 325 8.71 3.36 15.03
C ILE A 325 8.49 1.85 15.05
N CYS A 326 7.71 1.34 16.01
CA CYS A 326 7.47 -0.10 16.10
C CYS A 326 6.71 -0.62 14.89
N ALA A 327 5.73 0.11 14.35
CA ALA A 327 5.04 -0.26 13.12
C ALA A 327 5.94 -0.22 11.87
N VAL A 328 6.87 0.74 11.79
CA VAL A 328 7.84 0.83 10.69
C VAL A 328 8.78 -0.38 10.68
N MET A 329 9.27 -0.80 11.85
CA MET A 329 10.35 -1.79 11.95
C MET A 329 9.87 -3.23 12.17
N ASN A 330 8.64 -3.43 12.64
CA ASN A 330 8.17 -4.72 13.14
C ASN A 330 6.77 -5.03 12.62
N LEU A 331 6.69 -6.00 11.71
CA LEU A 331 5.47 -6.31 10.95
C LEU A 331 4.77 -7.59 11.44
N ASP A 332 5.41 -8.38 12.30
CA ASP A 332 4.81 -9.56 12.93
C ASP A 332 4.56 -9.32 14.42
N HIS A 333 3.68 -10.13 15.01
CA HIS A 333 3.25 -9.99 16.40
C HIS A 333 4.40 -10.01 17.41
N VAL A 334 5.33 -10.95 17.28
CA VAL A 334 6.39 -11.10 18.28
C VAL A 334 7.30 -9.88 18.26
N SER A 335 7.79 -9.50 17.08
CA SER A 335 8.70 -8.36 16.95
C SER A 335 8.05 -7.04 17.35
N TYR A 336 6.77 -6.83 16.99
CA TYR A 336 6.05 -5.60 17.34
C TYR A 336 5.80 -5.50 18.85
N ALA A 337 5.35 -6.59 19.49
CA ALA A 337 5.14 -6.64 20.92
C ALA A 337 6.45 -6.40 21.70
N ASP A 338 7.55 -7.00 21.26
CA ASP A 338 8.87 -6.83 21.89
C ASP A 338 9.42 -5.42 21.70
N CYS A 339 9.19 -4.79 20.54
CA CYS A 339 9.52 -3.39 20.32
C CYS A 339 8.79 -2.48 21.31
N LEU A 340 7.46 -2.63 21.45
CA LEU A 340 6.69 -1.79 22.37
C LEU A 340 7.15 -1.94 23.82
N LYS A 341 7.53 -3.14 24.26
CA LYS A 341 8.06 -3.34 25.62
C LYS A 341 9.28 -2.47 25.90
N GLN A 342 10.13 -2.20 24.91
CA GLN A 342 11.34 -1.39 25.09
C GLN A 342 11.04 0.10 25.32
N PHE A 343 9.88 0.61 24.88
CA PHE A 343 9.45 2.00 25.07
C PHE A 343 8.60 2.23 26.33
N TYR A 344 8.19 1.15 27.02
CA TYR A 344 7.32 1.22 28.21
C TYR A 344 8.00 0.68 29.48
N ILE A 345 9.34 0.66 29.52
CA ILE A 345 10.14 0.36 30.73
C ILE A 345 10.34 1.61 31.56
#